data_AF-A0A2J8S9U3-F1
#
_entry.id   AF-A0A2J8S9U3-F1
#
_cell.length_a   1.000
_cell.length_b   1.000
_cell.length_c   1.000
_cell.angle_alpha   90.00
_cell.angle_beta   90.00
_cell.angle_gamma   90.00
#
_symmetry.space_group_name_H-M   'P 1'
#
loop_
_entity.id
_entity.type
_entity.pdbx_description
1 polymer ?
#
loop_
_entity_poly.entity_id
_entity_poly.type
_entity_poly.pdbx_seq_one_letter_code
_entity_poly.pdbx_strand_id
1 'polypeptide(L)'
;MMNHSMSSGSGSLRTNQKRSLYVRAMFDYDKSKDSGLPSQGLSFKYGDILHVINASDDEWWQARRVMLEGDSEEMGVIPSKRRVERKERARLKT
;
A
#
# COMPACT_ATOMS: atom_id res chain seq x y z
N MET A 1 -29.42 -11.50 16.98
CA MET A 1 -28.75 -10.32 16.43
C MET A 1 -27.38 -10.76 15.93
N MET A 2 -27.23 -10.98 14.63
CA MET A 2 -25.94 -11.32 14.02
C MET A 2 -25.67 -10.24 12.98
N ASN A 3 -24.89 -9.23 13.35
CA ASN A 3 -24.40 -8.22 12.42
C ASN A 3 -23.26 -8.85 11.60
N HIS A 4 -23.63 -9.52 10.52
CA HIS A 4 -22.68 -9.79 9.44
C HIS A 4 -22.52 -8.52 8.62
N SER A 5 -21.64 -7.63 9.08
CA SER A 5 -21.16 -6.53 8.26
C SER A 5 -20.22 -7.13 7.21
N MET A 6 -20.78 -7.50 6.06
CA MET A 6 -19.99 -7.65 4.84
C MET A 6 -19.25 -6.34 4.59
N SER A 7 -17.93 -6.33 4.82
CA SER A 7 -17.05 -5.28 4.31
C SER A 7 -16.99 -5.43 2.80
N SER A 8 -18.02 -4.95 2.11
CA SER A 8 -18.01 -4.70 0.68
C SER A 8 -16.78 -3.82 0.39
N GLY A 9 -15.80 -4.39 -0.31
CA GLY A 9 -14.46 -3.85 -0.53
C GLY A 9 -14.40 -2.59 -1.39
N SER A 10 -15.07 -1.52 -0.97
CA SER A 10 -14.98 -0.16 -1.49
C SER A 10 -14.90 0.81 -0.31
N GLY A 11 -13.98 0.53 0.61
CA GLY A 11 -13.64 1.44 1.71
C GLY A 11 -12.38 2.20 1.36
N SER A 12 -12.44 3.52 1.35
CA SER A 12 -11.25 4.36 1.28
C SER A 12 -10.32 3.98 2.45
N LEU A 13 -9.20 3.32 2.14
CA LEU A 13 -8.20 2.91 3.13
C LEU A 13 -7.39 4.14 3.54
N ARG A 14 -7.99 5.01 4.35
CA ARG A 14 -7.37 6.23 4.86
C ARG A 14 -6.87 5.99 6.28
N THR A 15 -5.59 6.26 6.51
CA THR A 15 -5.03 6.33 7.86
C THR A 15 -5.27 7.71 8.46
N ASN A 16 -5.28 7.80 9.79
CA ASN A 16 -5.17 9.06 10.53
C ASN A 16 -3.89 8.97 11.39
N GLN A 17 -3.35 10.08 11.92
CA GLN A 17 -2.14 10.04 12.77
C GLN A 17 -2.21 9.03 13.93
N LYS A 18 -3.41 8.68 14.41
CA LYS A 18 -3.62 7.66 15.45
C LYS A 18 -3.92 6.24 14.93
N ARG A 19 -4.00 6.04 13.62
CA ARG A 19 -4.40 4.78 12.96
C ARG A 19 -3.57 4.55 11.70
N SER A 20 -2.32 4.13 11.88
CA SER A 20 -1.58 3.43 10.83
C SER A 20 -2.20 2.05 10.59
N LEU A 21 -1.82 1.39 9.50
CA LEU A 21 -2.33 0.06 9.15
C LEU A 21 -1.21 -0.84 8.64
N TYR A 22 -1.37 -2.14 8.81
CA TYR A 22 -0.46 -3.14 8.27
C TYR A 22 -1.10 -3.81 7.06
N VAL A 23 -0.36 -3.89 5.97
CA VAL A 23 -0.80 -4.59 4.75
C VAL A 23 0.19 -5.69 4.38
N ARG A 24 -0.32 -6.70 3.69
CA ARG A 24 0.50 -7.71 3.03
C ARG A 24 0.57 -7.40 1.54
N ALA A 25 1.77 -7.37 0.99
CA ALA A 25 1.99 -7.18 -0.44
C ALA A 25 1.52 -8.43 -1.21
N MET A 26 0.65 -8.23 -2.21
CA MET A 26 0.12 -9.30 -3.06
C MET A 26 0.75 -9.30 -4.47
N PHE A 27 1.80 -8.51 -4.66
CA PHE A 27 2.56 -8.40 -5.90
C PHE A 27 3.97 -7.85 -5.60
N ASP A 28 4.88 -7.95 -6.55
CA ASP A 28 6.20 -7.34 -6.47
C ASP A 28 6.16 -5.89 -6.95
N TYR A 29 6.78 -4.99 -6.21
CA TYR A 29 6.95 -3.60 -6.60
C TYR A 29 8.42 -3.20 -6.63
N ASP A 30 8.87 -2.76 -7.80
CA ASP A 30 10.21 -2.26 -8.03
C ASP A 30 10.16 -0.76 -8.32
N LYS A 31 10.61 0.04 -7.35
CA LYS A 31 10.59 1.51 -7.45
C LYS A 31 11.37 2.03 -8.65
N SER A 32 12.38 1.30 -9.14
CA SER A 32 13.17 1.73 -10.30
C SER A 32 12.36 1.75 -11.60
N LYS A 33 11.21 1.07 -11.63
CA LYS A 33 10.31 0.98 -12.79
C LYS A 33 9.16 2.00 -12.76
N ASP A 34 9.06 2.85 -11.72
CA ASP A 34 8.05 3.91 -11.64
C ASP A 34 8.74 5.28 -11.58
N SER A 35 8.70 6.01 -12.70
CA SER A 35 9.32 7.33 -12.85
C SER A 35 8.48 8.47 -12.25
N GLY A 36 7.27 8.19 -11.75
CA GLY A 36 6.33 9.20 -11.24
C GLY A 36 6.34 9.36 -9.71
N LEU A 37 7.44 9.01 -9.05
CA LEU A 37 7.53 9.00 -7.59
C LEU A 37 7.62 10.43 -7.01
N PRO A 38 6.80 10.78 -6.00
CA PRO A 38 6.87 12.10 -5.34
C PRO A 38 8.06 12.21 -4.38
N SER A 39 8.64 11.08 -3.94
CA SER A 39 9.78 11.01 -3.03
C SER A 39 10.45 9.64 -3.11
N GLN A 40 11.34 9.29 -2.17
CA GLN A 40 12.01 7.99 -2.16
C GLN A 40 10.99 6.85 -2.13
N GLY A 41 10.97 6.04 -3.19
CA GLY A 41 10.14 4.85 -3.25
C GLY A 41 10.64 3.74 -2.31
N LEU A 42 9.70 2.90 -1.86
CA LEU A 42 9.97 1.69 -1.11
C LEU A 42 9.65 0.49 -2.00
N SER A 43 10.66 -0.28 -2.39
CA SER A 43 10.46 -1.54 -3.11
C SER A 43 10.06 -2.65 -2.14
N PHE A 44 9.22 -3.58 -2.60
CA PHE A 44 8.78 -4.73 -1.80
C PHE A 44 8.51 -5.94 -2.68
N LYS A 45 8.45 -7.11 -2.05
CA LYS A 45 8.15 -8.39 -2.70
C LYS A 45 6.79 -8.92 -2.26
N TYR A 46 6.25 -9.83 -3.07
CA TYR A 46 5.08 -10.60 -2.70
C TYR A 46 5.27 -11.24 -1.31
N GLY A 47 4.27 -11.07 -0.46
CA GLY A 47 4.25 -11.62 0.89
C GLY A 47 4.83 -10.71 1.97
N ASP A 48 5.58 -9.66 1.60
CA ASP A 48 6.12 -8.67 2.55
C ASP A 48 4.98 -8.03 3.38
N ILE A 49 5.25 -7.78 4.66
CA ILE A 49 4.37 -7.00 5.53
C ILE A 49 4.88 -5.57 5.59
N LEU A 50 3.99 -4.62 5.29
CA LEU A 50 4.29 -3.21 5.25
C LEU A 50 3.48 -2.49 6.32
N HIS A 51 4.15 -1.68 7.13
CA HIS A 51 3.51 -0.75 8.05
C HIS A 51 3.26 0.56 7.31
N VAL A 52 2.00 0.86 7.01
CA VAL A 52 1.56 2.07 6.32
C VAL A 52 1.25 3.17 7.33
N ILE A 53 2.10 4.19 7.35
CA ILE A 53 1.99 5.35 8.23
C ILE A 53 0.91 6.31 7.71
N ASN A 54 0.94 6.59 6.40
CA ASN A 54 0.02 7.53 5.78
C ASN A 54 -0.59 6.98 4.47
N ALA A 55 -1.92 6.85 4.44
CA ALA A 55 -2.69 6.43 3.28
C ALA A 55 -3.73 7.49 2.86
N SER A 56 -3.50 8.77 3.19
CA SER A 56 -4.43 9.87 2.87
C SER A 56 -4.42 10.28 1.39
N ASP A 57 -3.30 10.03 0.71
CA ASP A 57 -3.10 10.33 -0.71
C ASP A 57 -3.61 9.16 -1.57
N ASP A 58 -4.28 9.50 -2.67
CA ASP A 58 -4.96 8.54 -3.54
C ASP A 58 -4.00 7.82 -4.50
N GLU A 59 -2.77 8.28 -4.66
CA GLU A 59 -1.75 7.73 -5.55
C GLU A 59 -0.60 7.08 -4.78
N TRP A 60 -0.16 7.67 -3.67
CA TRP A 60 1.06 7.27 -2.96
C TRP A 60 0.88 7.18 -1.45
N TRP A 61 1.17 6.02 -0.87
CA TRP A 61 1.14 5.82 0.58
C TRP A 61 2.54 5.82 1.18
N GLN A 62 2.68 6.41 2.36
CA GLN A 62 3.92 6.36 3.11
C GLN A 62 3.96 5.09 3.96
N ALA A 63 5.01 4.29 3.79
CA ALA A 63 5.15 3.00 4.44
C ALA A 63 6.61 2.70 4.81
N ARG A 64 6.79 1.69 5.66
CA ARG A 64 8.07 1.02 5.91
C ARG A 64 7.87 -0.49 5.92
N ARG A 65 8.93 -1.25 5.65
CA ARG A 65 8.87 -2.71 5.69
C ARG A 65 9.01 -3.22 7.13
N VAL A 66 8.19 -4.19 7.50
CA VAL A 66 8.34 -4.92 8.77
C VAL A 66 9.31 -6.07 8.53
N MET A 67 10.41 -6.13 9.28
CA MET A 67 11.38 -7.23 9.26
C MET A 67 11.24 -8.09 10.52
N LEU A 68 11.80 -9.30 10.50
CA LEU A 68 11.72 -10.23 11.64
C LEU A 68 12.44 -9.70 12.90
N GLU A 69 13.49 -8.89 12.71
CA GLU A 69 14.26 -8.27 13.80
C GLU A 69 13.64 -6.92 14.26
N GLY A 70 12.50 -6.52 13.68
CA GLY A 70 11.81 -5.27 13.96
C GLY A 70 11.40 -4.50 12.70
N ASP A 71 10.83 -3.32 12.88
CA ASP A 71 10.56 -2.42 11.75
C ASP A 71 11.85 -1.93 11.10
N SER A 72 11.90 -1.92 9.77
CA SER A 72 12.99 -1.27 9.05
C SER A 72 12.97 0.24 9.28
N GLU A 73 14.15 0.84 9.42
CA GLU A 73 14.29 2.31 9.40
C GLU A 73 14.05 2.89 7.99
N GLU A 74 14.03 2.06 6.93
CA GLU A 74 13.76 2.52 5.57
C GLU A 74 12.26 2.80 5.37
N MET A 75 11.92 4.09 5.41
CA MET A 75 10.61 4.62 5.03
C MET A 75 10.63 5.09 3.57
N GLY A 76 9.52 4.88 2.87
CA GLY A 76 9.35 5.38 1.52
C GLY A 76 7.91 5.34 1.05
N VAL A 77 7.68 5.79 -0.18
CA VAL A 77 6.36 5.74 -0.80
C VAL A 77 6.13 4.43 -1.53
N ILE A 78 4.93 3.88 -1.35
CA ILE A 78 4.40 2.72 -2.08
C ILE A 78 3.15 3.15 -2.86
N PRO A 79 2.84 2.51 -4.00
CA PRO A 79 1.63 2.85 -4.74
C PRO A 79 0.39 2.54 -3.91
N SER A 80 -0.58 3.45 -3.91
CA SER A 80 -1.86 3.23 -3.24
C SER A 80 -2.60 2.04 -3.86
N LYS A 81 -3.53 1.43 -3.10
CA LYS A 81 -4.44 0.43 -3.64
C LYS A 81 -5.17 0.93 -4.90
N ARG A 82 -5.65 2.18 -4.88
CA ARG A 82 -6.40 2.77 -5.99
C ARG A 82 -5.55 2.92 -7.25
N ARG A 83 -4.28 3.32 -7.11
CA ARG A 83 -3.33 3.44 -8.22
C ARG A 83 -3.07 2.08 -8.87
N VAL A 84 -2.84 1.05 -8.06
CA VAL A 84 -2.61 -0.33 -8.53
C VAL A 84 -3.84 -0.88 -9.25
N GLU A 85 -5.03 -0.77 -8.66
CA GLU A 85 -6.28 -1.26 -9.26
C GLU A 85 -6.61 -0.57 -10.59
N ARG A 86 -6.33 0.74 -10.69
CA ARG A 86 -6.51 1.49 -11.94
C ARG A 86 -5.59 0.96 -13.04
N LYS A 87 -4.31 0.70 -12.71
CA LYS A 87 -3.32 0.16 -13.66
C LYS A 87 -3.70 -1.25 -14.13
N GLU A 88 -4.07 -2.14 -13.21
CA GLU A 88 -4.51 -3.50 -13.55
C GLU A 88 -5.80 -3.50 -14.38
N ARG A 89 -6.77 -2.63 -14.06
CA ARG A 89 -7.99 -2.48 -14.85
C ARG A 89 -7.71 -1.99 -16.27
N ALA A 90 -6.73 -1.11 -16.47
CA ALA A 90 -6.34 -0.68 -17.80
C ALA A 90 -5.68 -1.82 -18.60
N ARG A 91 -4.88 -2.66 -17.95
CA ARG A 91 -4.23 -3.82 -18.57
C ARG A 91 -5.22 -4.88 -19.06
N LEU A 92 -6.32 -5.10 -18.35
CA LEU A 92 -7.36 -6.07 -18.72
C LEU A 92 -8.30 -5.59 -19.85
N LYS A 93 -8.22 -4.32 -20.25
CA LYS A 93 -9.03 -3.74 -21.33
C LYS A 93 -8.35 -3.78 -22.70
N THR A 94 -7.10 -4.22 -22.73
CA THR A 94 -6.30 -4.47 -23.94
C THR A 94 -6.23 -5.96 -24.16
#